data_AF-A0A496UBL4-F1
#
_entry.id   AF-A0A496UBL4-F1
#
_cell.length_a   1.000
_cell.length_b   1.000
_cell.length_c   1.000
_cell.angle_alpha   90.00
_cell.angle_beta   90.00
_cell.angle_gamma   90.00
#
_symmetry.space_group_name_H-M   'P 1'
#
loop_
_entity.id
_entity.type
_entity.pdbx_description
1 polymer ?
#
loop_
_entity_poly.entity_id
_entity_poly.type
_entity_poly.pdbx_seq_one_letter_code
_entity_poly.pdbx_strand_id
1 'polypeptide(L)'
;MTDTLWGAVIVAAGSGSRFGGDIPKQFTFVRGKRVVDYSVSIFRPLVDHLVVVTPAGDDWQRWWTPPPGVNTVHGGGRRQDSVMNGLKFLHSRGVSRVLIHDGARPLADKDCVMRVMEALNENAAVIPVIPVHDTVKKVSGNTVEKTLPRDELRLSQTPQGFHLPELMEVLAAAGEITDEASAFEEAGREVSTVEGSWKNIKITDSSDGELVSLLAGEAERVTGTGLDFHPFDPGRPLYFCGCRLSDTDGLMGHSDGDVVLHAVADAILSASRLGDIGTLFPPSGSRWKNADSSLLLGSCVAMVKQAGWEIQRLDVTVIGERPKISPVREMLIRRLAEIAGISTGKIWIKGTTTNTIGDLARGMGVGCSVLTELVRRSP
;
A
#
# COMPACT_ATOMS: atom_id res chain seq x y z
N MET A 1 -37.66 17.81 1.99
CA MET A 1 -36.24 18.17 1.86
C MET A 1 -35.60 16.98 1.18
N THR A 2 -35.23 17.10 -0.10
CA THR A 2 -34.47 16.04 -0.77
C THR A 2 -33.10 15.98 -0.12
N ASP A 3 -32.72 14.83 0.42
CA ASP A 3 -31.39 14.62 0.97
C ASP A 3 -30.34 14.98 -0.08
N THR A 4 -29.40 15.84 0.29
CA THR A 4 -28.33 16.28 -0.61
C THR A 4 -27.33 15.13 -0.77
N LEU A 5 -27.32 14.49 -1.94
CA LEU A 5 -26.39 13.42 -2.25
C LEU A 5 -25.06 13.99 -2.75
N TRP A 6 -23.98 13.54 -2.13
CA TRP A 6 -22.61 13.90 -2.46
C TRP A 6 -21.96 12.84 -3.34
N GLY A 7 -21.22 13.29 -4.34
CA GLY A 7 -20.38 12.44 -5.16
C GLY A 7 -18.95 12.95 -5.24
N ALA A 8 -18.01 12.06 -5.54
CA ALA A 8 -16.64 12.43 -5.85
C ALA A 8 -16.16 11.76 -7.15
N VAL A 9 -15.46 12.55 -7.96
CA VAL A 9 -14.76 12.10 -9.16
C VAL A 9 -13.26 12.18 -8.88
N ILE A 10 -12.58 11.03 -8.87
CA ILE A 10 -11.12 10.96 -8.81
C ILE A 10 -10.59 10.83 -10.24
N VAL A 11 -9.89 11.85 -10.73
CA VAL A 11 -9.38 11.88 -12.10
C VAL A 11 -8.03 11.17 -12.17
N ALA A 12 -8.03 9.96 -12.72
CA ALA A 12 -6.90 9.05 -12.81
C ALA A 12 -6.63 8.59 -14.28
N ALA A 13 -7.05 9.40 -15.26
CA ALA A 13 -6.98 9.08 -16.69
C ALA A 13 -5.69 9.50 -17.40
N GLY A 14 -4.79 10.23 -16.70
CA GLY A 14 -3.57 10.77 -17.31
C GLY A 14 -2.58 9.66 -17.72
N SER A 15 -1.93 9.82 -18.87
CA SER A 15 -0.95 8.84 -19.40
C SER A 15 0.38 8.81 -18.65
N GLY A 16 0.69 9.82 -17.82
CA GLY A 16 1.91 9.84 -17.00
C GLY A 16 3.22 10.03 -17.77
N SER A 17 3.18 10.51 -19.02
CA SER A 17 4.35 10.63 -19.92
C SER A 17 5.57 11.36 -19.34
N ARG A 18 5.39 12.23 -18.34
CA ARG A 18 6.45 12.97 -17.64
C ARG A 18 7.10 12.22 -16.47
N PHE A 19 6.53 11.10 -16.04
CA PHE A 19 6.97 10.33 -14.87
C PHE A 19 7.97 9.21 -15.23
N GLY A 20 8.22 8.97 -16.53
CA GLY A 20 9.37 8.18 -16.99
C GLY A 20 9.33 6.67 -16.70
N GLY A 21 8.16 6.04 -16.67
CA GLY A 21 8.02 4.59 -16.46
C GLY A 21 6.85 3.94 -17.21
N ASP A 22 6.86 2.61 -17.29
CA ASP A 22 5.83 1.81 -17.97
C ASP A 22 4.47 1.78 -17.25
N ILE A 23 4.45 2.19 -15.97
CA ILE A 23 3.26 2.24 -15.12
C ILE A 23 2.75 3.69 -15.04
N PRO A 24 1.46 3.94 -15.34
CA PRO A 24 0.88 5.27 -15.15
C PRO A 24 1.00 5.71 -13.69
N LYS A 25 1.46 6.95 -13.46
CA LYS A 25 1.87 7.46 -12.13
C LYS A 25 0.83 7.29 -11.02
N GLN A 26 -0.46 7.43 -11.34
CA GLN A 26 -1.58 7.23 -10.41
C GLN A 26 -1.69 5.78 -9.91
N PHE A 27 -1.13 4.83 -10.66
CA PHE A 27 -1.02 3.43 -10.31
C PHE A 27 0.41 3.07 -9.88
N THR A 28 1.31 4.02 -9.65
CA THR A 28 2.61 3.71 -9.03
C THR A 28 2.41 3.44 -7.54
N PHE A 29 3.25 2.57 -6.98
CA PHE A 29 3.28 2.35 -5.54
C PHE A 29 4.03 3.48 -4.82
N VAL A 30 3.41 4.03 -3.78
CA VAL A 30 4.08 4.85 -2.77
C VAL A 30 3.77 4.23 -1.42
N ARG A 31 4.82 3.90 -0.66
CA ARG A 31 4.72 3.15 0.61
C ARG A 31 3.67 2.04 0.52
N GLY A 32 3.83 1.17 -0.47
CA GLY A 32 3.03 -0.03 -0.73
C GLY A 32 1.58 0.17 -1.17
N LYS A 33 1.00 1.38 -1.21
CA LYS A 33 -0.35 1.61 -1.78
C LYS A 33 -0.20 2.24 -3.15
N ARG A 34 -1.16 2.02 -4.05
CA ARG A 34 -1.17 2.81 -5.29
C ARG A 34 -1.50 4.26 -4.96
N VAL A 35 -0.91 5.20 -5.68
CA VAL A 35 -1.15 6.64 -5.49
C VAL A 35 -2.66 6.97 -5.48
N VAL A 36 -3.44 6.35 -6.37
CA VAL A 36 -4.89 6.53 -6.43
C VAL A 36 -5.63 6.01 -5.19
N ASP A 37 -5.13 4.96 -4.52
CA ASP A 37 -5.79 4.35 -3.36
C ASP A 37 -5.78 5.27 -2.14
N TYR A 38 -4.76 6.13 -2.04
CA TYR A 38 -4.76 7.19 -1.03
C TYR A 38 -5.95 8.13 -1.21
N SER A 39 -6.17 8.62 -2.44
CA SER A 39 -7.31 9.47 -2.77
C SER A 39 -8.63 8.74 -2.47
N VAL A 40 -8.78 7.51 -2.98
CA VAL A 40 -9.98 6.69 -2.73
C VAL A 40 -10.28 6.55 -1.24
N SER A 41 -9.26 6.29 -0.41
CA SER A 41 -9.45 6.09 1.03
C SER A 41 -9.94 7.34 1.78
N ILE A 42 -9.59 8.53 1.29
CA ILE A 42 -9.99 9.81 1.89
C ILE A 42 -11.45 10.13 1.52
N PHE A 43 -11.81 9.99 0.24
CA PHE A 43 -13.13 10.41 -0.24
C PHE A 43 -14.23 9.39 0.03
N ARG A 44 -13.92 8.09 0.00
CA ARG A 44 -14.92 7.03 0.18
C ARG A 44 -15.82 7.18 1.42
N PRO A 45 -15.30 7.51 2.63
CA PRO A 45 -16.15 7.69 3.80
C PRO A 45 -16.87 9.05 3.85
N LEU A 46 -16.62 9.96 2.90
CA LEU A 46 -17.13 11.34 2.90
C LEU A 46 -18.27 11.58 1.91
N VAL A 47 -18.47 10.69 0.94
CA VAL A 47 -19.45 10.86 -0.14
C VAL A 47 -20.31 9.61 -0.33
N ASP A 48 -21.52 9.78 -0.84
CA ASP A 48 -22.45 8.68 -1.13
C ASP A 48 -22.01 7.88 -2.36
N HIS A 49 -21.44 8.56 -3.36
CA HIS A 49 -21.01 7.94 -4.61
C HIS A 49 -19.58 8.35 -4.99
N LEU A 50 -18.70 7.36 -5.12
CA LEU A 50 -17.32 7.56 -5.59
C LEU A 50 -17.13 6.91 -6.96
N VAL A 51 -16.56 7.68 -7.88
CA VAL A 51 -16.15 7.21 -9.20
C VAL A 51 -14.70 7.60 -9.50
N VAL A 52 -13.93 6.66 -10.03
CA VAL A 52 -12.56 6.89 -10.50
C VAL A 52 -12.56 6.90 -12.03
N VAL A 53 -12.07 7.97 -12.62
CA VAL A 53 -11.93 8.07 -14.07
C VAL A 53 -10.59 7.45 -14.46
N THR A 54 -10.63 6.33 -15.18
CA THR A 54 -9.44 5.57 -15.61
C THR A 54 -9.01 5.98 -17.02
N PRO A 55 -7.85 5.52 -17.53
CA PRO A 55 -7.53 5.67 -18.95
C PRO A 55 -8.61 5.07 -19.87
N ALA A 56 -8.66 5.52 -21.13
CA ALA A 56 -9.73 5.18 -22.07
C ALA A 56 -9.85 3.68 -22.44
N GLY A 57 -8.77 2.90 -22.33
CA GLY A 57 -8.77 1.44 -22.53
C GLY A 57 -8.87 0.65 -21.21
N ASP A 58 -8.76 -0.68 -21.27
CA ASP A 58 -8.79 -1.57 -20.08
C ASP A 58 -7.40 -1.96 -19.56
N ASP A 59 -6.36 -1.54 -20.27
CA ASP A 59 -4.95 -1.81 -19.98
C ASP A 59 -4.50 -1.35 -18.58
N TRP A 60 -5.23 -0.45 -17.93
CA TRP A 60 -4.96 -0.03 -16.55
C TRP A 60 -5.27 -1.13 -15.52
N GLN A 61 -6.15 -2.08 -15.84
CA GLN A 61 -6.56 -3.16 -14.93
C GLN A 61 -5.39 -4.07 -14.55
N ARG A 62 -4.35 -4.15 -15.39
CA ARG A 62 -3.10 -4.86 -15.07
C ARG A 62 -2.33 -4.21 -13.90
N TRP A 63 -2.58 -2.93 -13.65
CA TRP A 63 -1.90 -2.15 -12.62
C TRP A 63 -2.78 -1.91 -11.40
N TRP A 64 -4.09 -1.81 -11.53
CA TRP A 64 -4.94 -1.47 -10.41
C TRP A 64 -6.26 -2.21 -10.45
N THR A 65 -6.62 -2.82 -9.33
CA THR A 65 -7.93 -3.43 -9.11
C THR A 65 -8.73 -2.50 -8.21
N PRO A 66 -9.87 -1.95 -8.66
CA PRO A 66 -10.66 -1.03 -7.86
C PRO A 66 -11.13 -1.70 -6.55
N PRO A 67 -10.99 -1.05 -5.39
CA PRO A 67 -11.50 -1.57 -4.13
C PRO A 67 -13.03 -1.80 -4.17
N PRO A 68 -13.57 -2.73 -3.37
CA PRO A 68 -15.01 -2.98 -3.33
C PRO A 68 -15.84 -1.69 -3.14
N GLY A 69 -16.85 -1.53 -3.99
CA GLY A 69 -17.75 -0.37 -3.99
C GLY A 69 -17.18 0.91 -4.57
N VAL A 70 -16.03 0.86 -5.24
CA VAL A 70 -15.49 1.96 -6.06
C VAL A 70 -15.92 1.72 -7.51
N ASN A 71 -16.58 2.71 -8.14
CA ASN A 71 -16.96 2.62 -9.55
C ASN A 71 -15.85 3.19 -10.43
N THR A 72 -15.75 2.70 -11.66
CA THR A 72 -14.81 3.23 -12.66
C THR A 72 -15.53 3.65 -13.92
N VAL A 73 -15.04 4.71 -14.56
CA VAL A 73 -15.47 5.13 -15.91
C VAL A 73 -14.25 5.44 -16.75
N HIS A 74 -14.33 5.18 -18.05
CA HIS A 74 -13.24 5.52 -18.97
C HIS A 74 -13.09 7.03 -19.15
N GLY A 75 -11.84 7.48 -19.20
CA GLY A 75 -11.47 8.83 -19.58
C GLY A 75 -11.75 9.09 -21.06
N GLY A 76 -11.87 10.37 -21.39
CA GLY A 76 -12.03 10.86 -22.76
C GLY A 76 -10.71 11.33 -23.38
N GLY A 77 -10.79 11.93 -24.56
CA GLY A 77 -9.62 12.45 -25.28
C GLY A 77 -8.95 13.64 -24.58
N ARG A 78 -9.73 14.47 -23.87
CA ARG A 78 -9.24 15.59 -23.05
C ARG A 78 -9.49 15.37 -21.56
N ARG A 79 -8.84 16.18 -20.71
CA ARG A 79 -9.07 16.17 -19.25
C ARG A 79 -10.54 16.44 -18.92
N GLN A 80 -11.13 17.47 -19.53
CA GLN A 80 -12.54 17.83 -19.31
C GLN A 80 -13.53 16.74 -19.77
N ASP A 81 -13.23 16.02 -20.86
CA ASP A 81 -14.08 14.91 -21.33
C ASP A 81 -14.06 13.75 -20.32
N SER A 82 -12.89 13.50 -19.73
CA SER A 82 -12.70 12.50 -18.68
C SER A 82 -13.53 12.85 -17.44
N VAL A 83 -13.47 14.11 -17.00
CA VAL A 83 -14.28 14.61 -15.87
C VAL A 83 -15.77 14.48 -16.18
N MET A 84 -16.22 14.92 -17.36
CA MET A 84 -17.61 14.85 -17.79
C MET A 84 -18.18 13.42 -17.75
N ASN A 85 -17.41 12.39 -18.08
CA ASN A 85 -17.85 10.99 -17.96
C ASN A 85 -18.12 10.60 -16.50
N GLY A 86 -17.27 11.03 -15.56
CA GLY A 86 -17.50 10.86 -14.12
C GLY A 86 -18.74 11.61 -13.63
N LEU A 87 -18.93 12.85 -14.09
CA LEU A 87 -20.09 13.67 -13.74
C LEU A 87 -21.41 13.05 -14.23
N LYS A 88 -21.45 12.56 -15.48
CA LYS A 88 -22.62 11.84 -16.02
C LYS A 88 -22.98 10.61 -15.21
N PHE A 89 -21.98 9.85 -14.76
CA PHE A 89 -22.19 8.71 -13.87
C PHE A 89 -22.83 9.16 -12.55
N LEU A 90 -22.27 10.17 -11.87
CA LEU A 90 -22.81 10.67 -10.61
C LEU A 90 -24.22 11.26 -10.77
N HIS A 91 -24.46 11.98 -11.87
CA HIS A 91 -25.78 12.54 -12.18
C HIS A 91 -26.83 11.44 -12.34
N SER A 92 -26.49 10.32 -13.00
CA SER A 92 -27.38 9.15 -13.12
C SER A 92 -27.73 8.48 -11.79
N ARG A 93 -26.99 8.80 -10.71
CA ARG A 93 -27.25 8.33 -9.34
C ARG A 93 -28.01 9.34 -8.49
N GLY A 94 -28.41 10.49 -9.04
CA GLY A 94 -29.12 11.54 -8.31
C GLY A 94 -28.22 12.42 -7.45
N VAL A 95 -26.90 12.37 -7.63
CA VAL A 95 -25.95 13.27 -6.96
C VAL A 95 -26.24 14.72 -7.34
N SER A 96 -26.24 15.63 -6.36
CA SER A 96 -26.45 17.06 -6.57
C SER A 96 -25.21 17.91 -6.27
N ARG A 97 -24.27 17.41 -5.47
CA ARG A 97 -23.00 18.06 -5.14
C ARG A 97 -21.83 17.16 -5.45
N VAL A 98 -20.79 17.70 -6.09
CA VAL A 98 -19.64 16.92 -6.55
C VAL A 98 -18.33 17.52 -6.09
N LEU A 99 -17.40 16.64 -5.71
CA LEU A 99 -16.00 16.94 -5.46
C LEU A 99 -15.16 16.34 -6.58
N ILE A 100 -14.25 17.12 -7.16
CA ILE A 100 -13.38 16.67 -8.26
C ILE A 100 -11.95 16.74 -7.79
N HIS A 101 -11.27 15.59 -7.78
CA HIS A 101 -9.94 15.46 -7.21
C HIS A 101 -8.97 14.85 -8.21
N ASP A 102 -7.73 15.33 -8.19
CA ASP A 102 -6.66 14.76 -9.00
C ASP A 102 -6.18 13.47 -8.32
N GLY A 103 -6.32 12.32 -8.97
CA GLY A 103 -5.86 11.04 -8.40
C GLY A 103 -4.35 10.95 -8.15
N ALA A 104 -3.58 11.95 -8.61
CA ALA A 104 -2.15 12.10 -8.36
C ALA A 104 -1.82 12.95 -7.11
N ARG A 105 -2.81 13.27 -6.26
CA ARG A 105 -2.62 13.99 -4.98
C ARG A 105 -2.87 13.06 -3.78
N PRO A 106 -1.94 12.13 -3.48
CA PRO A 106 -2.16 11.09 -2.47
C PRO A 106 -2.19 11.61 -1.02
N LEU A 107 -1.84 12.88 -0.80
CA LEU A 107 -1.76 13.50 0.52
C LEU A 107 -2.81 14.59 0.72
N ALA A 108 -3.93 14.47 -0.01
CA ALA A 108 -5.10 15.28 0.25
C ALA A 108 -5.51 15.13 1.72
N ASP A 109 -5.85 16.25 2.34
CA ASP A 109 -6.17 16.31 3.75
C ASP A 109 -7.68 16.25 3.94
N LYS A 110 -8.15 15.40 4.86
CA LYS A 110 -9.58 15.23 5.16
C LYS A 110 -10.20 16.58 5.57
N ASP A 111 -9.48 17.37 6.37
CA ASP A 111 -9.99 18.65 6.85
C ASP A 111 -10.15 19.65 5.70
N CYS A 112 -9.24 19.61 4.71
CA CYS A 112 -9.37 20.38 3.47
C CYS A 112 -10.62 19.97 2.69
N VAL A 113 -10.89 18.67 2.54
CA VAL A 113 -12.12 18.19 1.88
C VAL A 113 -13.37 18.68 2.60
N MET A 114 -13.40 18.59 3.93
CA MET A 114 -14.54 19.04 4.74
C MET A 114 -14.78 20.56 4.61
N ARG A 115 -13.72 21.38 4.60
CA ARG A 115 -13.85 22.83 4.37
C ARG A 115 -14.48 23.15 3.01
N VAL A 116 -14.07 22.42 1.96
CA VAL A 116 -14.68 22.57 0.62
C VAL A 116 -16.16 22.19 0.67
N MET A 117 -16.50 21.07 1.30
CA MET A 117 -17.90 20.62 1.41
C MET A 117 -18.77 21.61 2.20
N GLU A 118 -18.24 22.16 3.29
CA GLU A 118 -18.93 23.12 4.15
C GLU A 118 -19.20 24.43 3.41
N ALA A 119 -18.18 25.00 2.76
CA ALA A 119 -18.33 26.23 2.00
C ALA A 119 -19.27 26.07 0.79
N LEU A 120 -19.36 24.88 0.19
CA LEU A 120 -20.29 24.58 -0.89
C LEU A 120 -21.77 24.57 -0.45
N ASN A 121 -22.06 24.72 0.84
CA ASN A 121 -23.43 24.96 1.30
C ASN A 121 -23.96 26.34 0.87
N GLU A 122 -23.08 27.32 0.76
CA GLU A 122 -23.42 28.72 0.49
C GLU A 122 -22.91 29.21 -0.88
N ASN A 123 -22.05 28.41 -1.53
CA ASN A 123 -21.38 28.79 -2.77
C ASN A 123 -21.61 27.71 -3.85
N ALA A 124 -21.74 28.12 -5.12
CA ALA A 124 -21.95 27.19 -6.23
C ALA A 124 -20.66 26.46 -6.66
N ALA A 125 -19.51 27.09 -6.44
CA ALA A 125 -18.17 26.57 -6.73
C ALA A 125 -17.19 26.95 -5.62
N VAL A 126 -16.38 26.00 -5.18
CA VAL A 126 -15.38 26.20 -4.11
C VAL A 126 -14.08 25.48 -4.45
N ILE A 127 -12.95 26.17 -4.33
CA ILE A 127 -11.62 25.57 -4.49
C ILE A 127 -10.70 25.81 -3.29
N PRO A 128 -9.88 24.83 -2.90
CA PRO A 128 -8.82 25.02 -1.93
C PRO A 128 -7.63 25.72 -2.58
N VAL A 129 -7.08 26.70 -1.89
CA VAL A 129 -5.92 27.47 -2.36
C VAL A 129 -4.85 27.60 -1.27
N ILE A 130 -3.58 27.69 -1.67
CA ILE A 130 -2.46 27.97 -0.76
C ILE A 130 -1.69 29.22 -1.21
N PRO A 131 -1.10 29.99 -0.28
CA PRO A 131 -0.34 31.19 -0.64
C PRO A 131 0.93 30.83 -1.41
N VAL A 132 1.40 31.74 -2.27
CA VAL A 132 2.70 31.57 -2.93
C VAL A 132 3.79 32.09 -2.00
N HIS A 133 4.67 31.22 -1.52
CA HIS A 133 5.77 31.62 -0.63
C HIS A 133 6.98 32.15 -1.37
N ASP A 134 7.30 31.63 -2.55
CA ASP A 134 8.46 32.06 -3.31
C ASP A 134 8.19 33.33 -4.13
N THR A 135 9.27 33.98 -4.58
CA THR A 135 9.15 35.13 -5.48
C THR A 135 8.70 34.66 -6.86
N VAL A 136 7.56 35.16 -7.34
CA VAL A 136 7.02 34.79 -8.66
C VAL A 136 7.60 35.68 -9.75
N LYS A 137 8.14 35.06 -10.81
CA LYS A 137 8.66 35.76 -12.00
C LYS A 137 7.80 35.43 -13.22
N LYS A 138 7.40 36.45 -13.99
CA LYS A 138 6.95 36.27 -15.38
C LYS A 138 8.19 36.16 -16.26
N VAL A 139 8.28 35.11 -17.05
CA VAL A 139 9.45 34.80 -17.89
C VAL A 139 9.06 34.65 -19.36
N SER A 140 9.97 34.97 -20.26
CA SER A 140 9.88 34.69 -21.69
C SER A 140 11.20 34.06 -22.14
N GLY A 141 11.13 32.79 -22.58
CA GLY A 141 12.32 31.95 -22.74
C GLY A 141 13.12 31.86 -21.43
N ASN A 142 14.41 32.22 -21.49
CA ASN A 142 15.32 32.23 -20.34
C ASN A 142 15.48 33.63 -19.71
N THR A 143 14.61 34.58 -20.03
CA THR A 143 14.69 35.97 -19.55
C THR A 143 13.52 36.31 -18.62
N VAL A 144 13.82 36.93 -17.49
CA VAL A 144 12.81 37.46 -16.56
C VAL A 144 12.24 38.75 -17.12
N GLU A 145 10.92 38.79 -17.36
CA GLU A 145 10.22 40.00 -17.79
C GLU A 145 9.90 40.91 -16.59
N LYS A 146 9.28 40.34 -15.54
CA LYS A 146 8.93 41.07 -14.32
C LYS A 146 8.71 40.15 -13.13
N THR A 147 8.76 40.72 -11.94
CA THR A 147 8.32 40.07 -10.70
C THR A 147 6.84 40.34 -10.49
N LEU A 148 6.04 39.33 -10.15
CA LEU A 148 4.61 39.48 -9.83
C LEU A 148 4.41 39.64 -8.31
N PRO A 149 3.45 40.46 -7.86
CA PRO A 149 3.11 40.56 -6.44
C PRO A 149 2.47 39.26 -5.97
N ARG A 150 3.17 38.49 -5.13
CA ARG A 150 2.74 37.17 -4.69
C ARG A 150 1.56 37.20 -3.71
N ASP A 151 1.29 38.33 -3.07
CA ASP A 151 0.27 38.44 -2.02
C ASP A 151 -1.17 38.30 -2.54
N GLU A 152 -1.38 38.59 -3.83
CA GLU A 152 -2.64 38.39 -4.57
C GLU A 152 -2.69 37.04 -5.29
N LEU A 153 -1.60 36.28 -5.31
CA LEU A 153 -1.50 35.02 -6.02
C LEU A 153 -1.71 33.83 -5.08
N ARG A 154 -2.38 32.81 -5.60
CA ARG A 154 -2.57 31.55 -4.89
C ARG A 154 -2.30 30.38 -5.83
N LEU A 155 -1.87 29.25 -5.26
CA LEU A 155 -1.81 27.98 -5.98
C LEU A 155 -3.12 27.24 -5.77
N SER A 156 -3.85 26.99 -6.86
CA SER A 156 -5.07 26.18 -6.86
C SER A 156 -4.75 24.71 -6.55
N GLN A 157 -5.59 24.09 -5.72
CA GLN A 157 -5.54 22.68 -5.38
C GLN A 157 -6.87 21.99 -5.70
N THR A 158 -6.89 20.67 -5.57
CA THR A 158 -8.12 19.87 -5.57
C THR A 158 -8.23 19.14 -4.22
N PRO A 159 -9.42 18.77 -3.72
CA PRO A 159 -10.69 18.71 -4.43
C PRO A 159 -11.32 20.07 -4.72
N GLN A 160 -11.90 20.22 -5.91
CA GLN A 160 -12.75 21.36 -6.25
C GLN A 160 -14.22 20.92 -6.09
N GLY A 161 -15.02 21.71 -5.37
CA GLY A 161 -16.41 21.43 -5.07
C GLY A 161 -17.36 22.23 -5.96
N PHE A 162 -18.41 21.60 -6.47
CA PHE A 162 -19.41 22.24 -7.32
C PHE A 162 -20.83 21.70 -7.09
N HIS A 163 -21.83 22.53 -7.34
CA HIS A 163 -23.17 22.05 -7.65
C HIS A 163 -23.14 21.31 -9.00
N LEU A 164 -23.53 20.04 -9.00
CA LEU A 164 -23.34 19.16 -10.16
C LEU A 164 -24.09 19.64 -11.42
N PRO A 165 -25.37 20.04 -11.37
CA PRO A 165 -26.07 20.50 -12.57
C PRO A 165 -25.42 21.73 -13.21
N GLU A 166 -25.00 22.68 -12.38
CA GLU A 166 -24.35 23.92 -12.82
C GLU A 166 -23.00 23.65 -13.47
N LEU A 167 -22.19 22.77 -12.87
CA LEU A 167 -20.91 22.38 -13.44
C LEU A 167 -21.09 21.68 -14.79
N MET A 168 -22.07 20.77 -14.91
CA MET A 168 -22.33 20.08 -16.17
C MET A 168 -22.75 21.06 -17.28
N GLU A 169 -23.56 22.07 -16.94
CA GLU A 169 -23.94 23.15 -17.86
C GLU A 169 -22.72 23.96 -18.34
N VAL A 170 -21.90 24.43 -17.38
CA VAL A 170 -20.71 25.24 -17.66
C VAL A 170 -19.70 24.46 -18.52
N LEU A 171 -19.41 23.20 -18.17
CA LEU A 171 -18.48 22.36 -18.93
C LEU A 171 -18.97 22.00 -20.33
N ALA A 172 -20.29 21.95 -20.55
CA ALA A 172 -20.84 21.69 -21.88
C ALA A 172 -20.64 22.86 -22.85
N ALA A 173 -20.57 24.09 -22.32
CA ALA A 173 -20.35 25.31 -23.10
C ALA A 173 -18.87 25.73 -23.19
N ALA A 174 -18.02 25.20 -22.31
CA ALA A 174 -16.61 25.61 -22.20
C ALA A 174 -15.73 25.14 -23.37
N GLY A 175 -14.70 25.95 -23.66
CA GLY A 175 -13.62 25.63 -24.59
C GLY A 175 -12.59 24.66 -23.98
N GLU A 176 -11.30 24.85 -24.27
CA GLU A 176 -10.23 24.14 -23.55
C GLU A 176 -10.00 24.80 -22.19
N ILE A 177 -10.16 24.03 -21.11
CA ILE A 177 -10.04 24.52 -19.73
C ILE A 177 -8.82 23.91 -19.03
N THR A 178 -8.25 24.65 -18.07
CA THR A 178 -7.09 24.19 -17.27
C THR A 178 -7.55 23.36 -16.07
N ASP A 179 -8.58 23.83 -15.36
CA ASP A 179 -9.29 23.15 -14.29
C ASP A 179 -10.80 23.45 -14.33
N GLU A 180 -11.58 22.85 -13.44
CA GLU A 180 -13.04 23.02 -13.47
C GLU A 180 -13.46 24.42 -12.99
N ALA A 181 -12.67 25.05 -12.13
CA ALA A 181 -12.88 26.43 -11.71
C ALA A 181 -12.71 27.42 -12.88
N SER A 182 -11.73 27.23 -13.75
CA SER A 182 -11.53 28.11 -14.92
C SER A 182 -12.75 28.12 -15.84
N ALA A 183 -13.48 27.01 -15.92
CA ALA A 183 -14.73 26.94 -16.67
C ALA A 183 -15.82 27.85 -16.06
N PHE A 184 -15.92 27.90 -14.74
CA PHE A 184 -16.83 28.80 -14.03
C PHE A 184 -16.43 30.27 -14.23
N GLU A 185 -15.13 30.57 -14.13
CA GLU A 185 -14.58 31.90 -14.37
C GLU A 185 -14.89 32.41 -15.78
N GLU A 186 -14.66 31.59 -16.80
CA GLU A 186 -14.99 31.92 -18.21
C GLU A 186 -16.48 32.14 -18.43
N ALA A 187 -17.33 31.43 -17.68
CA ALA A 187 -18.78 31.61 -17.68
C ALA A 187 -19.26 32.83 -16.87
N GLY A 188 -18.33 33.60 -16.27
CA GLY A 188 -18.65 34.75 -15.41
C GLY A 188 -19.31 34.37 -14.08
N ARG A 189 -19.16 33.11 -13.65
CA ARG A 189 -19.68 32.62 -12.36
C ARG A 189 -18.62 32.75 -11.27
N GLU A 190 -19.05 33.04 -10.05
CA GLU A 190 -18.16 33.21 -8.91
C GLU A 190 -17.60 31.87 -8.43
N VAL A 191 -16.31 31.86 -8.07
CA VAL A 191 -15.61 30.72 -7.48
C VAL A 191 -15.04 31.15 -6.14
N SER A 192 -15.58 30.57 -5.07
CA SER A 192 -15.13 30.86 -3.71
C SER A 192 -13.89 30.04 -3.36
N THR A 193 -13.08 30.54 -2.42
CA THR A 193 -11.85 29.86 -1.99
C THR A 193 -11.90 29.48 -0.52
N VAL A 194 -11.25 28.36 -0.19
CA VAL A 194 -10.98 27.95 1.19
C VAL A 194 -9.49 27.67 1.37
N GLU A 195 -9.02 27.63 2.62
CA GLU A 195 -7.63 27.30 2.92
C GLU A 195 -7.31 25.85 2.52
N GLY A 196 -6.32 25.67 1.64
CA GLY A 196 -5.80 24.39 1.19
C GLY A 196 -4.84 23.73 2.19
N SER A 197 -3.96 22.86 1.69
CA SER A 197 -2.93 22.21 2.52
C SER A 197 -1.63 22.04 1.76
N TRP A 198 -0.51 22.42 2.39
CA TRP A 198 0.84 22.23 1.84
C TRP A 198 1.20 20.76 1.62
N LYS A 199 0.57 19.84 2.38
CA LYS A 199 0.77 18.39 2.20
C LYS A 199 0.13 17.86 0.93
N ASN A 200 -0.89 18.55 0.39
CA ASN A 200 -1.69 18.13 -0.76
C ASN A 200 -0.96 18.33 -2.10
N ILE A 201 0.26 17.81 -2.19
CA ILE A 201 1.13 17.90 -3.35
C ILE A 201 0.62 17.01 -4.48
N LYS A 202 0.78 17.49 -5.71
CA LYS A 202 0.45 16.74 -6.93
C LYS A 202 1.72 16.08 -7.44
N ILE A 203 1.73 14.74 -7.48
CA ILE A 203 2.81 13.99 -8.11
C ILE A 203 2.82 14.31 -9.60
N THR A 204 3.88 14.98 -10.05
CA THR A 204 4.08 15.41 -11.43
C THR A 204 5.25 14.66 -12.06
N ASP A 205 6.35 14.54 -11.34
CA ASP A 205 7.56 13.81 -11.73
C ASP A 205 8.02 12.80 -10.66
N SER A 206 9.11 12.08 -10.94
CA SER A 206 9.64 11.04 -10.06
C SER A 206 10.13 11.56 -8.71
N SER A 207 10.64 12.79 -8.64
CA SER A 207 11.14 13.38 -7.39
C SER A 207 10.01 13.70 -6.41
N ASP A 208 8.81 14.03 -6.92
CA ASP A 208 7.61 14.16 -6.09
C ASP A 208 7.23 12.85 -5.41
N GLY A 209 7.48 11.71 -6.06
CA GLY A 209 7.19 10.38 -5.50
C GLY A 209 7.99 10.07 -4.24
N GLU A 210 9.27 10.46 -4.22
CA GLU A 210 10.13 10.35 -3.04
C GLU A 210 9.63 11.23 -1.90
N LEU A 211 9.22 12.47 -2.21
CA LEU A 211 8.67 13.40 -1.22
C LEU A 211 7.36 12.88 -0.61
N VAL A 212 6.45 12.33 -1.42
CA VAL A 212 5.23 11.68 -0.89
C VAL A 212 5.60 10.48 -0.01
N SER A 213 6.59 9.69 -0.44
CA SER A 213 7.12 8.58 0.34
C SER A 213 7.84 9.01 1.62
N LEU A 214 8.13 10.30 1.83
CA LEU A 214 8.58 10.82 3.13
C LEU A 214 7.38 11.28 3.96
N LEU A 215 6.49 12.05 3.34
CA LEU A 215 5.36 12.73 3.99
C LEU A 215 4.21 11.82 4.44
N ALA A 216 4.00 10.66 3.80
CA ALA A 216 2.87 9.76 4.08
C ALA A 216 2.93 8.98 5.44
N GLY A 217 3.82 9.33 6.37
CA GLY A 217 4.13 8.56 7.62
C GLY A 217 4.82 7.18 7.47
N GLU A 218 5.52 6.68 8.49
CA GLU A 218 6.20 5.36 8.45
C GLU A 218 5.21 4.20 8.23
N ALA A 219 5.59 3.23 7.38
CA ALA A 219 4.80 2.01 7.21
C ALA A 219 4.79 1.22 8.54
N GLU A 220 3.62 0.72 8.95
CA GLU A 220 3.48 -0.06 10.18
C GLU A 220 4.44 -1.26 10.14
N ARG A 221 5.29 -1.35 11.16
CA ARG A 221 6.26 -2.42 11.38
C ARG A 221 5.92 -3.13 12.67
N VAL A 222 5.95 -4.45 12.61
CA VAL A 222 5.71 -5.32 13.77
C VAL A 222 6.79 -6.38 13.84
N THR A 223 7.14 -6.78 15.05
CA THR A 223 8.10 -7.85 15.29
C THR A 223 7.41 -9.03 15.96
N GLY A 224 7.97 -10.21 15.74
CA GLY A 224 7.49 -11.44 16.37
C GLY A 224 8.65 -12.37 16.64
N THR A 225 8.43 -13.27 17.58
CA THR A 225 9.41 -14.28 17.98
C THR A 225 8.80 -15.67 17.89
N GLY A 226 9.59 -16.63 17.46
CA GLY A 226 9.23 -18.04 17.50
C GLY A 226 10.31 -18.83 18.22
N LEU A 227 9.88 -19.85 18.95
CA LEU A 227 10.75 -20.68 19.76
C LEU A 227 10.21 -22.11 19.72
N ASP A 228 11.06 -23.06 19.31
CA ASP A 228 10.69 -24.46 19.28
C ASP A 228 11.86 -25.35 19.72
N PHE A 229 11.55 -26.51 20.30
CA PHE A 229 12.53 -27.47 20.81
C PHE A 229 12.08 -28.90 20.56
N HIS A 230 12.93 -29.69 19.92
CA HIS A 230 12.67 -31.09 19.68
C HIS A 230 13.83 -31.97 20.19
N PRO A 231 13.54 -33.12 20.84
CA PRO A 231 14.57 -34.10 21.16
C PRO A 231 15.01 -34.87 19.90
N PHE A 232 16.21 -35.43 19.91
CA PHE A 232 16.65 -36.33 18.84
C PHE A 232 15.89 -37.66 18.88
N ASP A 233 15.63 -38.21 17.70
CA ASP A 233 14.98 -39.50 17.47
C ASP A 233 15.89 -40.39 16.60
N PRO A 234 16.58 -41.38 17.19
CA PRO A 234 17.54 -42.22 16.47
C PRO A 234 16.96 -42.90 15.23
N GLY A 235 17.67 -42.81 14.11
CA GLY A 235 17.26 -43.42 12.83
C GLY A 235 16.21 -42.63 12.04
N ARG A 236 15.69 -41.52 12.58
CA ARG A 236 14.86 -40.58 11.83
C ARG A 236 15.76 -39.67 10.97
N PRO A 237 15.35 -39.24 9.76
CA PRO A 237 16.11 -38.25 9.00
C PRO A 237 16.00 -36.85 9.62
N LEU A 238 17.11 -36.10 9.66
CA LEU A 238 17.10 -34.70 10.10
C LEU A 238 16.72 -33.76 8.94
N TYR A 239 15.78 -32.86 9.22
CA TYR A 239 15.39 -31.77 8.33
C TYR A 239 15.56 -30.43 9.02
N PHE A 240 16.21 -29.48 8.34
CA PHE A 240 16.18 -28.05 8.69
C PHE A 240 15.84 -27.23 7.44
N CYS A 241 14.96 -26.25 7.59
CA CYS A 241 14.47 -25.41 6.49
C CYS A 241 13.94 -26.22 5.29
N GLY A 242 13.44 -27.45 5.49
CA GLY A 242 13.01 -28.36 4.44
C GLY A 242 14.17 -29.05 3.68
N CYS A 243 15.41 -28.90 4.14
CA CYS A 243 16.57 -29.62 3.62
C CYS A 243 16.90 -30.81 4.50
N ARG A 244 17.06 -31.99 3.90
CA ARG A 244 17.60 -33.16 4.60
C ARG A 244 19.09 -32.97 4.87
N LEU A 245 19.51 -33.10 6.13
CA LEU A 245 20.91 -33.08 6.53
C LEU A 245 21.42 -34.51 6.72
N SER A 246 22.60 -34.81 6.18
CA SER A 246 23.24 -36.13 6.32
C SER A 246 23.92 -36.29 7.70
N ASP A 247 24.19 -37.53 8.07
CA ASP A 247 25.12 -37.90 9.14
C ASP A 247 24.71 -37.50 10.57
N THR A 248 23.40 -37.35 10.82
CA THR A 248 22.86 -37.13 12.18
C THR A 248 21.42 -37.63 12.29
N ASP A 249 21.03 -37.97 13.52
CA ASP A 249 19.66 -38.34 13.85
C ASP A 249 18.72 -37.16 13.64
N GLY A 250 17.50 -37.46 13.24
CA GLY A 250 16.41 -36.52 13.09
C GLY A 250 15.77 -36.13 14.42
N LEU A 251 14.78 -35.27 14.35
CA LEU A 251 14.11 -34.72 15.52
C LEU A 251 12.73 -35.34 15.70
N MET A 252 12.41 -35.68 16.95
CA MET A 252 11.06 -36.08 17.35
C MET A 252 10.15 -34.86 17.27
N GLY A 253 9.00 -35.03 16.63
CA GLY A 253 8.02 -33.96 16.52
C GLY A 253 6.86 -34.39 15.64
N HIS A 254 5.85 -33.53 15.57
CA HIS A 254 4.81 -33.64 14.55
C HIS A 254 5.42 -33.35 13.16
N SER A 255 4.70 -33.69 12.08
CA SER A 255 5.21 -33.56 10.71
C SER A 255 6.56 -34.28 10.51
N ASP A 256 7.51 -33.70 9.78
CA ASP A 256 8.87 -34.19 9.56
C ASP A 256 9.85 -33.83 10.70
N GLY A 257 9.45 -33.02 11.67
CA GLY A 257 10.24 -32.63 12.85
C GLY A 257 11.13 -31.41 12.64
N ASP A 258 10.95 -30.64 11.56
CA ASP A 258 11.75 -29.45 11.25
C ASP A 258 11.49 -28.28 12.23
N VAL A 259 12.26 -28.29 13.32
CA VAL A 259 12.22 -27.28 14.38
C VAL A 259 12.46 -25.85 13.87
N VAL A 260 13.19 -25.69 12.75
CA VAL A 260 13.48 -24.37 12.20
C VAL A 260 12.24 -23.81 11.49
N LEU A 261 11.58 -24.62 10.65
CA LEU A 261 10.37 -24.19 9.97
C LEU A 261 9.23 -23.91 10.95
N HIS A 262 9.11 -24.69 12.03
CA HIS A 262 8.14 -24.44 13.09
C HIS A 262 8.39 -23.11 13.81
N ALA A 263 9.63 -22.86 14.25
CA ALA A 263 9.97 -21.60 14.90
C ALA A 263 9.79 -20.39 13.95
N VAL A 264 10.07 -20.53 12.66
CA VAL A 264 9.78 -19.47 11.67
C VAL A 264 8.28 -19.22 11.55
N ALA A 265 7.47 -20.29 11.48
CA ALA A 265 6.01 -20.18 11.39
C ALA A 265 5.44 -19.43 12.60
N ASP A 266 5.84 -19.79 13.82
CA ASP A 266 5.41 -19.10 15.04
C ASP A 266 5.86 -17.64 15.07
N ALA A 267 7.07 -17.34 14.63
CA ALA A 267 7.55 -15.95 14.59
C ALA A 267 6.67 -15.06 13.70
N ILE A 268 6.34 -15.53 12.49
CA ILE A 268 5.53 -14.73 11.54
C ILE A 268 4.05 -14.67 11.96
N LEU A 269 3.52 -15.72 12.58
CA LEU A 269 2.16 -15.73 13.13
C LEU A 269 2.05 -14.81 14.36
N SER A 270 3.07 -14.82 15.23
CA SER A 270 3.19 -13.94 16.40
C SER A 270 3.23 -12.46 15.98
N ALA A 271 4.10 -12.11 15.03
CA ALA A 271 4.21 -10.75 14.52
C ALA A 271 2.88 -10.24 13.92
N SER A 272 2.16 -11.11 13.22
CA SER A 272 0.89 -10.78 12.56
C SER A 272 -0.35 -10.96 13.45
N ARG A 273 -0.19 -11.46 14.68
CA ARG A 273 -1.27 -11.81 15.63
C ARG A 273 -2.31 -12.79 15.04
N LEU A 274 -1.85 -13.76 14.25
CA LEU A 274 -2.70 -14.77 13.60
C LEU A 274 -2.73 -16.12 14.33
N GLY A 275 -2.24 -16.17 15.57
CA GLY A 275 -2.19 -17.37 16.40
C GLY A 275 -0.80 -18.00 16.44
N ASP A 276 -0.76 -19.33 16.51
CA ASP A 276 0.45 -20.15 16.59
C ASP A 276 0.26 -21.47 15.82
N ILE A 277 1.36 -22.17 15.53
CA ILE A 277 1.36 -23.38 14.72
C ILE A 277 0.54 -24.51 15.37
N GLY A 278 0.53 -24.61 16.70
CA GLY A 278 -0.17 -25.66 17.43
C GLY A 278 -1.69 -25.52 17.34
N THR A 279 -2.18 -24.28 17.34
CA THR A 279 -3.60 -23.95 17.15
C THR A 279 -4.03 -24.16 15.71
N LEU A 280 -3.21 -23.77 14.73
CA LEU A 280 -3.55 -23.86 13.31
C LEU A 280 -3.41 -25.29 12.74
N PHE A 281 -2.46 -26.08 13.25
CA PHE A 281 -2.15 -27.42 12.78
C PHE A 281 -2.08 -28.41 13.96
N PRO A 282 -3.24 -28.73 14.58
CA PRO A 282 -3.26 -29.52 15.79
C PRO A 282 -2.68 -30.94 15.59
N PRO A 283 -1.84 -31.42 16.54
CA PRO A 283 -1.20 -32.74 16.52
C PRO A 283 -2.14 -33.95 16.32
N SER A 284 -3.38 -33.83 16.80
CA SER A 284 -4.38 -34.89 16.80
C SER A 284 -5.03 -35.12 15.43
N GLY A 285 -4.81 -34.23 14.46
CA GLY A 285 -5.31 -34.37 13.10
C GLY A 285 -4.49 -35.38 12.28
N SER A 286 -5.13 -36.46 11.82
CA SER A 286 -4.50 -37.51 11.00
C SER A 286 -3.82 -37.00 9.72
N ARG A 287 -4.20 -35.81 9.24
CA ARG A 287 -3.70 -35.17 8.02
C ARG A 287 -2.25 -34.68 8.10
N TRP A 288 -1.72 -34.39 9.30
CA TRP A 288 -0.42 -33.73 9.46
C TRP A 288 0.70 -34.63 9.99
N LYS A 289 0.38 -35.90 10.28
CA LYS A 289 1.37 -36.89 10.68
C LYS A 289 2.33 -37.16 9.52
N ASN A 290 3.62 -36.93 9.71
CA ASN A 290 4.66 -37.01 8.67
C ASN A 290 4.48 -36.04 7.48
N ALA A 291 3.70 -34.97 7.65
CA ALA A 291 3.62 -33.93 6.63
C ALA A 291 4.95 -33.19 6.48
N ASP A 292 5.20 -32.67 5.28
CA ASP A 292 6.34 -31.79 4.99
C ASP A 292 6.09 -30.42 5.64
N SER A 293 6.97 -30.03 6.58
CA SER A 293 6.82 -28.77 7.33
C SER A 293 6.94 -27.54 6.44
N SER A 294 7.50 -27.66 5.23
CA SER A 294 7.51 -26.57 4.25
C SER A 294 6.10 -26.22 3.76
N LEU A 295 5.16 -27.17 3.74
CA LEU A 295 3.76 -26.93 3.41
C LEU A 295 3.04 -26.18 4.53
N LEU A 296 3.38 -26.48 5.79
CA LEU A 296 2.87 -25.77 6.96
C LEU A 296 3.34 -24.31 6.93
N LEU A 297 4.65 -24.09 6.79
CA LEU A 297 5.20 -22.74 6.69
C LEU A 297 4.62 -21.99 5.48
N GLY A 298 4.51 -22.64 4.32
CA GLY A 298 3.90 -22.05 3.12
C GLY A 298 2.46 -21.58 3.37
N SER A 299 1.68 -22.33 4.15
CA SER A 299 0.32 -21.95 4.55
C SER A 299 0.32 -20.74 5.48
N CYS A 300 1.20 -20.70 6.49
CA CYS A 300 1.36 -19.53 7.36
C CYS A 300 1.77 -18.28 6.59
N VAL A 301 2.73 -18.41 5.67
CA VAL A 301 3.19 -17.31 4.79
C VAL A 301 2.04 -16.78 3.94
N ALA A 302 1.18 -17.66 3.41
CA ALA A 302 0.00 -17.25 2.66
C ALA A 302 -0.99 -16.47 3.52
N MET A 303 -1.26 -16.93 4.75
CA MET A 303 -2.14 -16.24 5.71
C MET A 303 -1.59 -14.86 6.08
N VAL A 304 -0.30 -14.76 6.39
CA VAL A 304 0.39 -13.51 6.71
C VAL A 304 0.31 -12.53 5.53
N LYS A 305 0.54 -13.01 4.30
CA LYS A 305 0.39 -12.20 3.07
C LYS A 305 -1.05 -11.74 2.85
N GLN A 306 -2.03 -12.61 3.07
CA GLN A 306 -3.46 -12.30 2.93
C GLN A 306 -3.92 -11.27 3.97
N ALA A 307 -3.36 -11.32 5.18
CA ALA A 307 -3.60 -10.34 6.23
C ALA A 307 -2.92 -8.97 5.98
N GLY A 308 -2.24 -8.80 4.83
CA GLY A 308 -1.61 -7.55 4.44
C GLY A 308 -0.23 -7.34 5.05
N TRP A 309 0.55 -8.40 5.27
CA TRP A 309 1.91 -8.31 5.79
C TRP A 309 2.94 -8.84 4.80
N GLU A 310 4.14 -8.25 4.83
CA GLU A 310 5.32 -8.74 4.13
C GLU A 310 6.48 -8.96 5.10
N ILE A 311 7.13 -10.12 4.98
CA ILE A 311 8.33 -10.44 5.76
C ILE A 311 9.50 -9.58 5.27
N GLN A 312 10.06 -8.77 6.17
CA GLN A 312 11.25 -7.95 5.93
C GLN A 312 12.53 -8.61 6.42
N ARG A 313 12.43 -9.41 7.49
CA ARG A 313 13.59 -10.09 8.08
C ARG A 313 13.22 -11.40 8.74
N LEU A 314 14.10 -12.39 8.61
CA LEU A 314 14.15 -13.60 9.44
C LEU A 314 15.56 -13.75 10.00
N ASP A 315 15.72 -13.60 11.31
CA ASP A 315 16.97 -13.90 12.01
C ASP A 315 16.79 -15.18 12.85
N VAL A 316 17.41 -16.25 12.39
CA VAL A 316 17.23 -17.61 12.89
C VAL A 316 18.46 -18.06 13.65
N THR A 317 18.27 -18.55 14.87
CA THR A 317 19.32 -19.10 15.73
C THR A 317 18.99 -20.55 16.07
N VAL A 318 19.77 -21.48 15.55
CA VAL A 318 19.70 -22.90 15.92
C VAL A 318 20.60 -23.13 17.13
N ILE A 319 20.05 -23.79 18.15
CA ILE A 319 20.67 -23.98 19.47
C ILE A 319 20.88 -25.48 19.69
N GLY A 320 22.14 -25.91 19.73
CA GLY A 320 22.49 -27.32 19.96
C GLY A 320 23.93 -27.64 19.59
N GLU A 321 24.41 -28.79 20.07
CA GLU A 321 25.79 -29.25 19.78
C GLU A 321 25.99 -29.73 18.34
N ARG A 322 24.91 -30.21 17.70
CA ARG A 322 24.91 -30.71 16.32
C ARG A 322 23.57 -30.46 15.62
N PRO A 323 23.54 -30.35 14.28
CA PRO A 323 24.69 -30.21 13.38
C PRO A 323 25.28 -28.79 13.37
N LYS A 324 26.52 -28.65 12.88
CA LYS A 324 27.12 -27.32 12.66
C LYS A 324 26.38 -26.61 11.52
N ILE A 325 25.89 -25.39 11.77
CA ILE A 325 25.16 -24.60 10.78
C ILE A 325 26.08 -23.98 9.73
N SER A 326 27.30 -23.57 10.09
CA SER A 326 28.17 -22.81 9.18
C SER A 326 28.42 -23.48 7.80
N PRO A 327 28.65 -24.80 7.70
CA PRO A 327 28.88 -25.46 6.41
C PRO A 327 27.62 -25.55 5.53
N VAL A 328 26.43 -25.52 6.13
CA VAL A 328 25.15 -25.74 5.43
C VAL A 328 24.29 -24.46 5.32
N ARG A 329 24.72 -23.36 5.93
CA ARG A 329 23.96 -22.10 6.04
C ARG A 329 23.38 -21.62 4.72
N GLU A 330 24.20 -21.52 3.68
CA GLU A 330 23.78 -20.97 2.39
C GLU A 330 22.68 -21.82 1.74
N MET A 331 22.77 -23.14 1.86
CA MET A 331 21.74 -24.06 1.39
C MET A 331 20.42 -23.83 2.14
N LEU A 332 20.48 -23.73 3.47
CA LEU A 332 19.31 -23.49 4.32
C LEU A 332 18.66 -22.13 4.04
N ILE A 333 19.46 -21.07 3.84
CA ILE A 333 18.96 -19.72 3.49
C ILE A 333 18.22 -19.74 2.17
N ARG A 334 18.79 -20.37 1.13
CA ARG A 334 18.14 -20.46 -0.19
C ARG A 334 16.81 -21.20 -0.10
N ARG A 335 16.79 -22.33 0.59
CA ARG A 335 15.56 -23.12 0.72
C ARG A 335 14.49 -22.39 1.52
N LEU A 336 14.85 -21.73 2.62
CA LEU A 336 13.91 -20.95 3.40
C LEU A 336 13.36 -19.74 2.61
N ALA A 337 14.21 -19.07 1.82
CA ALA A 337 13.81 -18.00 0.92
C ALA A 337 12.78 -18.48 -0.12
N GLU A 338 12.97 -19.67 -0.71
CA GLU A 338 12.01 -20.29 -1.63
C GLU A 338 10.66 -20.53 -0.95
N ILE A 339 10.66 -21.16 0.23
CA ILE A 339 9.43 -21.49 0.97
C ILE A 339 8.68 -20.22 1.41
N ALA A 340 9.39 -19.21 1.92
CA ALA A 340 8.80 -17.95 2.37
C ALA A 340 8.46 -16.99 1.21
N GLY A 341 9.03 -17.22 0.02
CA GLY A 341 8.90 -16.34 -1.13
C GLY A 341 9.47 -14.94 -0.86
N ILE A 342 10.69 -14.88 -0.31
CA ILE A 342 11.44 -13.63 -0.03
C ILE A 342 12.89 -13.74 -0.53
N SER A 343 13.60 -12.61 -0.66
CA SER A 343 15.01 -12.63 -1.07
C SER A 343 15.91 -13.18 0.04
N THR A 344 16.99 -13.87 -0.35
CA THR A 344 17.99 -14.42 0.58
C THR A 344 18.62 -13.35 1.47
N GLY A 345 18.76 -12.11 0.99
CA GLY A 345 19.28 -10.97 1.78
C GLY A 345 18.41 -10.56 2.96
N LYS A 346 17.18 -11.07 3.07
CA LYS A 346 16.29 -10.87 4.23
C LYS A 346 16.44 -11.96 5.30
N ILE A 347 17.27 -12.98 5.07
CA ILE A 347 17.39 -14.15 5.95
C ILE A 347 18.82 -14.30 6.45
N TRP A 348 18.95 -14.53 7.76
CA TRP A 348 20.21 -14.97 8.36
C TRP A 348 19.98 -16.18 9.26
N ILE A 349 20.86 -17.17 9.17
CA ILE A 349 20.79 -18.40 9.98
C ILE A 349 22.13 -18.61 10.68
N LYS A 350 22.11 -18.61 12.01
CA LYS A 350 23.27 -18.85 12.87
C LYS A 350 23.04 -20.06 13.76
N GLY A 351 24.15 -20.68 14.18
CA GLY A 351 24.15 -21.77 15.15
C GLY A 351 24.89 -21.33 16.41
N THR A 352 24.41 -21.78 17.57
CA THR A 352 25.10 -21.62 18.86
C THR A 352 24.98 -22.90 19.67
N THR A 353 25.97 -23.16 20.52
CA THR A 353 25.89 -24.19 21.56
C THR A 353 25.36 -23.59 22.86
N THR A 354 25.07 -24.43 23.85
CA THR A 354 24.70 -23.98 25.20
C THR A 354 25.87 -24.02 26.19
N ASN A 355 27.11 -24.09 25.68
CA ASN A 355 28.35 -24.10 26.48
C ASN A 355 28.30 -25.08 27.66
N THR A 356 28.00 -26.36 27.38
CA THR A 356 27.90 -27.46 28.37
C THR A 356 26.71 -27.40 29.34
N ILE A 357 25.78 -26.45 29.17
CA ILE A 357 24.62 -26.27 30.05
C ILE A 357 23.37 -26.92 29.43
N GLY A 358 22.66 -27.74 30.22
CA GLY A 358 21.35 -28.30 29.88
C GLY A 358 21.37 -29.50 28.92
N ASP A 359 20.18 -30.01 28.57
CA ASP A 359 20.03 -31.22 27.76
C ASP A 359 20.46 -31.03 26.29
N LEU A 360 20.36 -29.82 25.77
CA LEU A 360 20.86 -29.48 24.43
C LEU A 360 22.39 -29.64 24.35
N ALA A 361 23.13 -29.27 25.41
CA ALA A 361 24.57 -29.51 25.52
C ALA A 361 24.94 -31.00 25.62
N ARG A 362 24.01 -31.83 26.13
CA ARG A 362 24.19 -33.29 26.18
C ARG A 362 23.86 -33.96 24.84
N GLY A 363 23.54 -33.17 23.81
CA GLY A 363 23.18 -33.68 22.49
C GLY A 363 21.84 -34.42 22.48
N MET A 364 20.93 -34.11 23.42
CA MET A 364 19.62 -34.75 23.53
C MET A 364 18.55 -34.14 22.61
N GLY A 365 18.81 -32.96 22.05
CA GLY A 365 17.88 -32.29 21.15
C GLY A 365 18.46 -31.03 20.51
N VAL A 366 17.59 -30.30 19.82
CA VAL A 366 17.88 -29.02 19.17
C VAL A 366 16.76 -28.03 19.49
N GLY A 367 17.13 -26.79 19.79
CA GLY A 367 16.23 -25.65 19.85
C GLY A 367 16.38 -24.73 18.64
N CYS A 368 15.35 -23.96 18.34
CA CYS A 368 15.43 -22.87 17.37
C CYS A 368 14.73 -21.63 17.91
N SER A 369 15.41 -20.49 17.85
CA SER A 369 14.83 -19.18 18.14
C SER A 369 14.86 -18.31 16.89
N VAL A 370 13.74 -17.66 16.59
CA VAL A 370 13.57 -16.79 15.44
C VAL A 370 13.08 -15.43 15.89
N LEU A 371 13.70 -14.36 15.38
CA LEU A 371 13.14 -13.01 15.38
C LEU A 371 12.73 -12.66 13.95
N THR A 372 11.54 -12.13 13.78
CA THR A 372 11.07 -11.59 12.49
C THR A 372 10.63 -10.15 12.61
N GLU A 373 10.76 -9.43 11.50
CA GLU A 373 10.12 -8.14 11.27
C GLU A 373 9.17 -8.28 10.07
N LEU A 374 7.92 -7.87 10.24
CA LEU A 374 6.96 -7.69 9.17
C LEU A 374 6.71 -6.21 8.95
N VAL A 375 6.44 -5.84 7.71
CA VAL A 375 5.90 -4.53 7.36
C VAL A 375 4.52 -4.70 6.75
N ARG A 376 3.60 -3.77 7.03
CA ARG A 376 2.28 -3.77 6.43
C ARG A 376 2.43 -3.64 4.91
N ARG A 377 2.09 -4.71 4.17
CA ARG A 377 1.78 -4.58 2.74
C ARG A 377 0.66 -3.61 2.66
N SER A 378 0.90 -2.56 1.94
CA SER A 378 -0.14 -1.60 1.80
C SER A 378 -1.08 -2.12 0.70
N PRO A 379 -2.40 -1.98 0.93
CA PRO A 379 -3.43 -2.65 0.15
C PRO A 379 -3.33 -2.39 -1.36
#